data_AF-A0A814E5Y7-F1
#
_entry.id   AF-A0A814E5Y7-F1
#
_cell.length_a   1.000
_cell.length_b   1.000
_cell.length_c   1.000
_cell.angle_alpha   90.00
_cell.angle_beta   90.00
_cell.angle_gamma   90.00
#
_symmetry.space_group_name_H-M   'P 1'
#
loop_
_entity.id
_entity.type
_entity.pdbx_description
1 polymer ?
#
loop_
_entity_poly.entity_id
_entity_poly.type
_entity_poly.pdbx_seq_one_letter_code
_entity_poly.pdbx_strand_id
1 'polypeptide(L)'
;MSNFDSLSCHSISFEMQQNFLCSFCHHLLVDPKVITCGHRYCSLCLKKIIKNDESTICIVDNCSQIIMNDGIYKDFGIENDLKRLTDIICNNKSNGCSWQGNYMSYKEHLQICTFQRIQCEYCSITFTNQVLYEQHYRICPKALVSCPLKKFGCDTQIRREDLEDHILSSSVEHLQILADICSSFQNQSITTNLQPLSIHTIPTSISENLDVKSLQNELIKQTQMIEQ
;
A
#
# COMPACT_ATOMS: atom_id res chain seq x y z
N MET A 1 -4.76 31.64 -7.67
CA MET A 1 -5.27 32.32 -6.46
C MET A 1 -6.42 31.49 -5.92
N SER A 2 -6.13 30.45 -5.14
CA SER A 2 -7.13 29.58 -4.51
C SER A 2 -7.30 30.01 -3.06
N ASN A 3 -8.52 30.44 -2.72
CA ASN A 3 -8.92 30.89 -1.38
C ASN A 3 -8.64 29.79 -0.33
N PHE A 4 -7.75 30.09 0.61
CA PHE A 4 -7.39 29.26 1.76
C PHE A 4 -8.33 29.49 2.96
N ASP A 5 -9.64 29.52 2.73
CA ASP A 5 -10.63 29.74 3.79
C ASP A 5 -11.33 28.43 4.17
N SER A 6 -10.71 27.64 5.04
CA SER A 6 -11.44 26.60 5.81
C SER A 6 -10.72 26.07 7.06
N LEU A 7 -10.05 26.94 7.83
CA LEU A 7 -9.61 26.64 9.20
C LEU A 7 -10.06 27.76 10.15
N SER A 8 -11.35 27.81 10.48
CA SER A 8 -11.86 28.73 11.51
C SER A 8 -11.78 28.08 12.90
N CYS A 9 -10.56 28.02 13.47
CA CYS A 9 -10.36 27.70 14.88
C CYS A 9 -10.09 29.01 15.65
N HIS A 10 -11.03 29.43 16.48
CA HIS A 10 -11.09 30.76 17.13
C HIS A 10 -10.08 31.01 18.27
N SER A 11 -8.95 30.30 18.33
CA SER A 11 -7.97 30.48 19.43
C SER A 11 -6.54 30.03 19.12
N ILE A 12 -6.18 29.87 17.84
CA ILE A 12 -4.83 29.46 17.41
C ILE A 12 -4.31 30.52 16.44
N SER A 13 -3.09 31.03 16.63
CA SER A 13 -2.51 32.04 15.74
C SER A 13 -2.48 31.53 14.28
N PHE A 14 -2.68 32.42 13.32
CA PHE A 14 -2.67 32.08 11.89
C PHE A 14 -1.40 31.34 11.45
N GLU A 15 -0.25 31.65 12.07
CA GLU A 15 1.02 30.95 11.86
C GLU A 15 1.03 29.49 12.38
N MET A 16 0.35 29.20 13.48
CA MET A 16 0.20 27.83 13.97
C MET A 16 -0.67 26.97 13.07
N GLN A 17 -1.65 27.57 12.37
CA GLN A 17 -2.54 26.84 11.45
C GLN A 17 -1.79 26.31 10.22
N GLN A 18 -0.79 27.04 9.72
CA GLN A 18 0.03 26.62 8.57
C GLN A 18 0.95 25.43 8.90
N ASN A 19 1.37 25.28 10.17
CA ASN A 19 2.23 24.17 10.61
C ASN A 19 1.53 22.81 10.60
N PHE A 20 0.20 22.78 10.56
CA PHE A 20 -0.59 21.56 10.57
C PHE A 20 -1.00 21.09 9.18
N LEU A 21 -0.60 21.80 8.12
CA LEU A 21 -0.95 21.47 6.75
C LEU A 21 0.13 20.63 6.06
N CYS A 22 -0.32 19.72 5.22
CA CYS A 22 0.52 18.91 4.36
C CYS A 22 1.02 19.74 3.17
N SER A 23 2.33 19.76 2.93
CA SER A 23 2.98 20.44 1.81
C SER A 23 2.64 19.86 0.42
N PHE A 24 1.84 18.80 0.33
CA PHE A 24 1.37 18.22 -0.94
C PHE A 24 -0.12 18.39 -1.17
N CYS A 25 -0.95 17.92 -0.22
CA CYS A 25 -2.39 17.97 -0.38
C CYS A 25 -3.02 19.23 0.20
N HIS A 26 -2.28 20.05 0.94
CA HIS A 26 -2.72 21.30 1.57
C HIS A 26 -3.86 21.14 2.60
N HIS A 27 -4.09 19.91 3.06
CA HIS A 27 -5.05 19.60 4.13
C HIS A 27 -4.33 19.31 5.45
N LEU A 28 -5.12 19.23 6.53
CA LEU A 28 -4.63 18.85 7.85
C LEU A 28 -3.84 17.52 7.79
N LEU A 29 -2.62 17.53 8.34
CA LEU A 29 -1.69 16.41 8.34
C LEU A 29 -2.31 15.17 8.99
N VAL A 30 -2.16 14.02 8.33
CA VAL A 30 -2.54 12.69 8.85
C VAL A 30 -1.29 11.83 8.89
N ASP A 31 -0.96 11.36 10.09
CA ASP A 31 0.29 10.64 10.40
C ASP A 31 1.52 11.41 9.86
N PRO A 32 1.82 12.59 10.44
CA PRO A 32 2.77 13.54 9.88
C PRO A 32 4.19 12.96 9.76
N LYS A 33 4.80 13.23 8.62
CA LYS A 33 6.20 12.97 8.31
C LYS A 33 6.90 14.30 8.04
N VAL A 34 8.08 14.47 8.59
CA VAL A 34 8.96 15.61 8.32
C VAL A 34 10.20 15.10 7.61
N ILE A 35 10.60 15.80 6.55
CA ILE A 35 11.83 15.50 5.81
C ILE A 35 12.97 16.41 6.26
N THR A 36 14.20 16.13 5.85
CA THR A 36 15.42 16.87 6.27
C THR A 36 15.34 18.39 6.07
N CYS A 37 14.63 18.87 5.04
CA CYS A 37 14.44 20.29 4.81
C CYS A 37 13.36 20.95 5.70
N GLY A 38 12.71 20.20 6.59
CA GLY A 38 11.71 20.68 7.54
C GLY A 38 10.26 20.68 7.02
N HIS A 39 10.02 20.42 5.73
CA HIS A 39 8.67 20.34 5.18
C HIS A 39 7.93 19.08 5.63
N ARG A 40 6.60 19.19 5.75
CA ARG A 40 5.75 18.18 6.38
C ARG A 40 4.74 17.62 5.40
N TYR A 41 4.52 16.33 5.49
CA TYR A 41 3.62 15.60 4.60
C TYR A 41 2.79 14.59 5.40
N CYS A 42 1.58 14.29 4.94
CA CYS A 42 0.89 13.09 5.42
C CYS A 42 1.69 11.85 5.00
N SER A 43 1.70 10.81 5.83
CA SER A 43 2.38 9.55 5.52
C SER A 43 2.03 9.00 4.12
N LEU A 44 0.75 9.00 3.75
CA LEU A 44 0.30 8.55 2.42
C LEU A 44 0.65 9.53 1.30
N CYS A 45 0.70 10.84 1.57
CA CYS A 45 1.09 11.83 0.56
C CYS A 45 2.58 11.69 0.24
N LEU A 46 3.42 11.54 1.25
CA LEU A 46 4.86 11.35 1.06
C LEU A 46 5.18 10.08 0.28
N LYS A 47 4.48 8.97 0.57
CA LYS A 47 4.61 7.71 -0.20
C LYS A 47 4.25 7.84 -1.68
N LYS A 48 3.39 8.78 -2.06
CA LYS A 48 3.05 9.04 -3.48
C LYS A 48 4.14 9.85 -4.18
N ILE A 49 4.86 10.68 -3.42
CA ILE A 49 5.91 11.55 -3.96
C ILE A 49 7.21 10.78 -4.13
N ILE A 50 7.58 9.96 -3.13
CA ILE A 50 8.79 9.15 -3.17
C ILE A 50 8.55 7.93 -4.06
N LYS A 51 9.26 7.88 -5.18
CA LYS A 51 9.38 6.68 -6.02
C LYS A 51 10.66 5.95 -5.65
N ASN A 52 10.60 4.62 -5.54
CA ASN A 52 11.69 3.81 -4.99
C ASN A 52 13.02 3.90 -5.77
N ASP A 53 13.00 4.41 -7.01
CA ASP A 53 14.12 4.32 -7.94
C ASP A 53 14.71 5.70 -8.36
N GLU A 54 14.20 6.83 -7.81
CA GLU A 54 14.62 8.19 -8.20
C GLU A 54 14.96 9.06 -6.97
N SER A 55 15.99 9.90 -7.10
CA SER A 55 16.28 10.98 -6.14
C SER A 55 15.14 12.01 -6.20
N THR A 56 14.15 11.82 -5.32
CA THR A 56 12.96 12.66 -5.27
C THR A 56 13.29 14.00 -4.60
N ILE A 57 12.91 15.12 -5.22
CA ILE A 57 13.14 16.47 -4.68
C ILE A 57 11.89 16.93 -3.91
N CYS A 58 12.09 17.71 -2.85
CA CYS A 58 11.01 18.41 -2.17
C CYS A 58 10.19 19.25 -3.15
N ILE A 59 8.87 19.08 -3.14
CA ILE A 59 7.95 19.75 -4.08
C ILE A 59 7.59 21.18 -3.67
N VAL A 60 8.09 21.67 -2.54
CA VAL A 60 7.79 23.02 -2.06
C VAL A 60 8.59 24.02 -2.88
N ASP A 61 7.93 25.08 -3.33
CA ASP A 61 8.55 26.15 -4.11
C ASP A 61 9.83 26.67 -3.43
N ASN A 62 10.89 26.84 -4.22
CA ASN A 62 12.22 27.25 -3.77
C ASN A 62 12.92 26.28 -2.78
N CYS A 63 12.44 25.04 -2.63
CA CYS A 63 13.13 23.99 -1.89
C CYS A 63 13.75 22.96 -2.84
N SER A 64 15.07 23.03 -3.05
CA SER A 64 15.79 22.09 -3.95
C SER A 64 16.42 20.90 -3.21
N GLN A 65 15.89 20.54 -2.05
CA GLN A 65 16.46 19.48 -1.20
C GLN A 65 16.01 18.10 -1.66
N ILE A 66 16.96 17.16 -1.73
CA ILE A 66 16.70 15.76 -2.06
C ILE A 66 16.11 15.07 -0.82
N ILE A 67 15.00 14.37 -1.02
CA ILE A 67 14.37 13.52 -0.02
C ILE A 67 15.09 12.18 -0.03
N MET A 68 15.96 11.98 0.95
CA MET A 68 16.59 10.67 1.17
C MET A 68 15.69 9.81 2.06
N ASN A 69 15.69 8.49 1.86
CA ASN A 69 14.84 7.56 2.62
C ASN A 69 15.16 7.57 4.13
N ASP A 70 16.42 7.72 4.50
CA ASP A 70 16.90 7.87 5.89
C ASP A 70 16.66 9.29 6.45
N GLY A 71 16.28 10.23 5.59
CA GLY A 71 15.92 11.61 5.92
C GLY A 71 14.44 11.84 6.21
N ILE A 72 13.66 10.77 6.43
CA ILE A 72 12.21 10.84 6.67
C ILE A 72 11.91 10.46 8.12
N TYR A 73 11.44 11.43 8.89
CA TYR A 73 11.17 11.25 10.31
C TYR A 73 9.68 11.37 10.62
N LYS A 74 9.25 10.69 11.67
CA LYS A 74 7.93 10.91 12.26
C LYS A 74 7.98 12.19 13.09
N ASP A 75 7.09 13.14 12.81
CA ASP A 75 7.05 14.41 13.55
C ASP A 75 6.19 14.26 14.82
N PHE A 76 6.81 13.77 15.91
CA PHE A 76 6.12 13.57 17.18
C PHE A 76 5.62 14.88 17.80
N GLY A 77 6.35 15.98 17.61
CA GLY A 77 5.96 17.29 18.13
C GLY A 77 4.64 17.74 17.52
N ILE A 78 4.59 17.78 16.18
CA ILE A 78 3.37 18.12 15.46
C ILE A 78 2.25 17.10 15.69
N GLU A 79 2.55 15.79 15.77
CA GLU A 79 1.50 14.82 16.07
C GLU A 79 0.85 15.05 17.43
N ASN A 80 1.63 15.41 18.46
CA ASN A 80 1.09 15.74 19.78
C ASN A 80 0.30 17.04 19.78
N ASP A 81 0.67 18.00 18.94
CA ASP A 81 -0.05 19.25 18.75
C ASP A 81 -1.40 19.03 18.05
N LEU A 82 -1.41 18.24 16.97
CA LEU A 82 -2.62 17.85 16.25
C LEU A 82 -3.62 17.14 17.17
N LYS A 83 -3.16 16.27 18.07
CA LYS A 83 -4.02 15.56 19.05
C LYS A 83 -4.80 16.49 19.97
N ARG A 84 -4.38 17.75 20.15
CA ARG A 84 -5.09 18.74 20.98
C ARG A 84 -6.21 19.46 20.24
N LEU A 85 -6.33 19.26 18.93
CA LEU A 85 -7.39 19.87 18.13
C LEU A 85 -8.72 19.11 18.32
N THR A 86 -9.76 19.85 18.69
CA THR A 86 -11.11 19.32 18.99
C THR A 86 -12.16 19.66 17.94
N ASP A 87 -11.92 20.69 17.12
CA ASP A 87 -12.90 21.26 16.19
C ASP A 87 -12.42 21.20 14.74
N ILE A 88 -12.11 19.99 14.28
CA ILE A 88 -11.67 19.75 12.89
C ILE A 88 -12.88 19.46 12.02
N ILE A 89 -12.96 20.12 10.87
CA ILE A 89 -13.97 19.90 9.83
C ILE A 89 -13.37 18.98 8.76
N CYS A 90 -14.17 18.04 8.24
CA CYS A 90 -13.72 17.16 7.17
C CYS A 90 -13.37 17.93 5.89
N ASN A 91 -12.25 17.57 5.25
CA ASN A 91 -11.82 18.13 3.96
C ASN A 91 -12.88 17.97 2.85
N ASN A 92 -13.74 16.95 2.94
CA ASN A 92 -14.82 16.71 1.99
C ASN A 92 -16.09 17.54 2.29
N LYS A 93 -15.99 18.63 3.07
CA LYS A 93 -17.11 19.52 3.38
C LYS A 93 -17.76 20.08 2.12
N SER A 94 -16.96 20.46 1.12
CA SER A 94 -17.43 20.92 -0.19
C SER A 94 -18.23 19.87 -0.95
N ASN A 95 -17.97 18.58 -0.69
CA ASN A 95 -18.68 17.45 -1.28
C ASN A 95 -19.91 17.03 -0.47
N GLY A 96 -20.24 17.73 0.63
CA GLY A 96 -21.42 17.48 1.46
C GLY A 96 -21.13 16.78 2.79
N CYS A 97 -19.88 16.52 3.14
CA CYS A 97 -19.56 15.91 4.43
C CYS A 97 -19.86 16.87 5.59
N SER A 98 -20.73 16.48 6.52
CA SER A 98 -21.05 17.26 7.71
C SER A 98 -20.20 16.90 8.94
N TRP A 99 -19.24 15.98 8.80
CA TRP A 99 -18.44 15.50 9.91
C TRP A 99 -17.56 16.61 10.51
N GLN A 100 -17.54 16.66 11.84
CA GLN A 100 -16.68 17.50 12.65
C GLN A 100 -16.30 16.75 13.94
N GLY A 101 -15.09 16.97 14.46
CA GLY A 101 -14.66 16.40 15.73
C GLY A 101 -13.17 16.57 16.00
N ASN A 102 -12.65 15.80 16.95
CA ASN A 102 -11.24 15.83 17.33
C ASN A 102 -10.33 15.08 16.33
N TYR A 103 -9.02 15.27 16.46
CA TYR A 103 -8.05 14.70 15.52
C TYR A 103 -8.02 13.17 15.47
N MET A 104 -8.26 12.49 16.59
CA MET A 104 -8.27 11.02 16.60
C MET A 104 -9.44 10.47 15.80
N SER A 105 -10.65 10.99 16.04
CA SER A 105 -11.85 10.63 15.29
C SER A 105 -11.80 11.11 13.83
N TYR A 106 -11.09 12.20 13.53
CA TYR A 106 -10.88 12.68 12.16
C TYR A 106 -10.11 11.65 11.32
N LYS A 107 -9.04 11.06 11.85
CA LYS A 107 -8.27 10.04 11.12
C LYS A 107 -9.11 8.82 10.78
N GLU A 108 -9.90 8.35 11.74
CA GLU A 108 -10.83 7.23 11.54
C GLU A 108 -11.90 7.59 10.50
N HIS A 109 -12.49 8.78 10.62
CA HIS A 109 -13.49 9.29 9.69
C HIS A 109 -12.99 9.29 8.24
N LEU A 110 -11.76 9.74 7.98
CA LEU A 110 -11.22 9.81 6.62
C LEU A 110 -11.17 8.45 5.91
N GLN A 111 -11.04 7.34 6.64
CA GLN A 111 -11.02 6.00 6.03
C GLN A 111 -12.41 5.58 5.50
N ILE A 112 -13.47 6.06 6.15
CA ILE A 112 -14.86 5.66 5.91
C ILE A 112 -15.73 6.78 5.35
N CYS A 113 -15.18 7.98 5.17
CA CYS A 113 -15.90 9.16 4.69
C CYS A 113 -16.47 8.90 3.29
N THR A 114 -17.79 8.76 3.17
CA THR A 114 -18.51 8.47 1.90
C THR A 114 -18.55 9.64 0.91
N PHE A 115 -18.10 10.81 1.34
CA PHE A 115 -18.01 12.02 0.53
C PHE A 115 -16.63 12.20 -0.12
N GLN A 116 -15.70 11.29 0.18
CA GLN A 116 -14.42 11.24 -0.53
C GLN A 116 -14.65 10.77 -1.97
N ARG A 117 -13.78 11.19 -2.88
CA ARG A 117 -13.75 10.69 -4.26
C ARG A 117 -12.34 10.25 -4.57
N ILE A 118 -12.18 8.94 -4.75
CA ILE A 118 -10.89 8.32 -5.07
C ILE A 118 -11.03 7.64 -6.42
N GLN A 119 -10.32 8.13 -7.42
CA GLN A 119 -10.29 7.51 -8.73
C GLN A 119 -9.13 6.51 -8.82
N CYS A 120 -9.41 5.30 -9.28
CA CYS A 120 -8.36 4.33 -9.57
C CYS A 120 -7.55 4.80 -10.78
N GLU A 121 -6.23 4.89 -10.62
CA GLU A 121 -5.31 5.35 -11.67
C GLU A 121 -5.19 4.38 -12.86
N TYR A 122 -5.63 3.12 -12.70
CA TYR A 122 -5.50 2.08 -13.73
C TYR A 122 -6.80 1.84 -14.52
N CYS A 123 -7.95 1.92 -13.85
CA CYS A 123 -9.25 1.60 -14.46
C CYS A 123 -10.24 2.76 -14.47
N SER A 124 -9.88 3.89 -13.86
CA SER A 124 -10.68 5.12 -13.77
C SER A 124 -12.01 5.01 -12.99
N ILE A 125 -12.32 3.86 -12.38
CA ILE A 125 -13.48 3.72 -11.48
C ILE A 125 -13.27 4.61 -10.26
N THR A 126 -14.35 5.29 -9.84
CA THR A 126 -14.33 6.19 -8.68
C THR A 126 -15.01 5.56 -7.48
N PHE A 127 -14.37 5.66 -6.32
CA PHE A 127 -14.82 5.13 -5.03
C PHE A 127 -15.15 6.25 -4.07
N THR A 128 -16.09 5.98 -3.18
CA THR A 128 -16.59 6.96 -2.21
C THR A 128 -15.77 7.03 -0.93
N ASN A 129 -14.90 6.06 -0.66
CA ASN A 129 -14.01 6.03 0.50
C ASN A 129 -12.74 5.18 0.23
N GLN A 130 -11.77 5.26 1.14
CA GLN A 130 -10.48 4.57 1.05
C GLN A 130 -10.62 3.04 1.10
N VAL A 131 -11.49 2.51 1.97
CA VAL A 131 -11.67 1.05 2.13
C VAL A 131 -12.14 0.38 0.84
N LEU A 132 -13.14 0.96 0.17
CA LEU A 132 -13.66 0.43 -1.09
C LEU A 132 -12.61 0.49 -2.21
N TYR A 133 -11.82 1.56 -2.25
CA TYR A 133 -10.70 1.68 -3.19
C TYR A 133 -9.63 0.60 -2.95
N GLU A 134 -9.24 0.35 -1.69
CA GLU A 134 -8.23 -0.66 -1.37
C GLU A 134 -8.69 -2.09 -1.68
N GLN A 135 -9.95 -2.40 -1.40
CA GLN A 135 -10.56 -3.67 -1.79
C GLN A 135 -10.52 -3.86 -3.31
N HIS A 136 -10.86 -2.81 -4.07
CA HIS A 136 -10.77 -2.85 -5.54
C HIS A 136 -9.33 -3.00 -6.03
N TYR A 137 -8.39 -2.21 -5.51
CA TYR A 137 -7.00 -2.19 -6.00
C TYR A 137 -6.35 -3.57 -6.00
N ARG A 138 -6.65 -4.41 -4.99
CA ARG A 138 -6.14 -5.79 -4.86
C ARG A 138 -6.59 -6.71 -6.00
N ILE A 139 -7.73 -6.43 -6.61
CA ILE A 139 -8.34 -7.25 -7.68
C ILE A 139 -8.49 -6.48 -8.99
N CYS A 140 -7.94 -5.27 -9.08
CA CYS A 140 -8.07 -4.44 -10.27
C CYS A 140 -7.37 -5.12 -11.45
N PRO A 141 -8.08 -5.43 -12.56
CA PRO A 141 -7.50 -6.14 -13.70
C PRO A 141 -6.42 -5.31 -14.41
N LYS A 142 -6.60 -3.98 -14.42
CA LYS A 142 -5.67 -3.05 -15.07
C LYS A 142 -4.50 -2.61 -14.19
N ALA A 143 -4.50 -2.97 -12.90
CA ALA A 143 -3.40 -2.61 -12.00
C ALA A 143 -2.10 -3.27 -12.45
N LEU A 144 -1.02 -2.50 -12.44
CA LEU A 144 0.32 -3.02 -12.72
C LEU A 144 0.80 -3.86 -11.53
N VAL A 145 1.16 -5.11 -11.81
CA VAL A 145 1.73 -6.07 -10.86
C VAL A 145 3.09 -6.51 -11.36
N SER A 146 4.00 -6.78 -10.43
CA SER A 146 5.30 -7.37 -10.78
C SER A 146 5.15 -8.86 -11.05
N CYS A 147 5.93 -9.39 -12.00
CA CYS A 147 6.04 -10.83 -12.20
C CYS A 147 6.39 -11.55 -10.88
N PRO A 148 5.80 -12.71 -10.56
CA PRO A 148 6.18 -13.54 -9.41
C PRO A 148 7.66 -13.90 -9.35
N LEU A 149 8.36 -13.90 -10.51
CA LEU A 149 9.80 -14.14 -10.61
C LEU A 149 10.65 -12.85 -10.47
N LYS A 150 10.08 -11.70 -10.08
CA LYS A 150 10.85 -10.45 -9.89
C LYS A 150 12.06 -10.61 -8.99
N LYS A 151 11.89 -11.28 -7.84
CA LYS A 151 13.00 -11.57 -6.90
C LYS A 151 14.11 -12.45 -7.48
N PHE A 152 13.86 -13.06 -8.65
CA PHE A 152 14.78 -13.96 -9.33
C PHE A 152 15.34 -13.35 -10.62
N GLY A 153 14.88 -12.17 -11.04
CA GLY A 153 15.44 -11.45 -12.19
C GLY A 153 14.44 -11.05 -13.27
N CYS A 154 13.14 -11.35 -13.12
CA CYS A 154 12.11 -10.87 -14.05
C CYS A 154 11.50 -9.53 -13.55
N ASP A 155 12.09 -8.40 -13.93
CA ASP A 155 11.66 -7.07 -13.48
C ASP A 155 10.39 -6.53 -14.16
N THR A 156 9.76 -7.33 -15.02
CA THR A 156 8.58 -6.93 -15.78
C THR A 156 7.41 -6.56 -14.86
N GLN A 157 6.83 -5.37 -15.11
CA GLN A 157 5.54 -4.95 -14.57
C GLN A 157 4.48 -5.06 -15.66
N ILE A 158 3.43 -5.82 -15.39
CA ILE A 158 2.37 -6.15 -16.35
C ILE A 158 1.02 -5.83 -15.71
N ARG A 159 -0.01 -5.54 -16.49
CA ARG A 159 -1.37 -5.51 -15.96
C ARG A 159 -1.74 -6.87 -15.40
N ARG A 160 -2.52 -6.88 -14.32
CA ARG A 160 -2.98 -8.12 -13.70
C ARG A 160 -3.70 -9.04 -14.70
N GLU A 161 -4.51 -8.47 -15.59
CA GLU A 161 -5.25 -9.22 -16.62
C GLU A 161 -4.33 -9.93 -17.63
N ASP A 162 -3.17 -9.34 -17.96
CA ASP A 162 -2.23 -9.89 -18.94
C ASP A 162 -1.13 -10.76 -18.28
N LEU A 163 -1.18 -10.96 -16.95
CA LEU A 163 -0.15 -11.67 -16.22
C LEU A 163 -0.04 -13.13 -16.67
N GLU A 164 -1.16 -13.80 -16.92
CA GLU A 164 -1.17 -15.20 -17.37
C GLU A 164 -0.49 -15.34 -18.74
N ASP A 165 -0.83 -14.45 -19.68
CA ASP A 165 -0.21 -14.40 -21.00
C ASP A 165 1.30 -14.14 -20.92
N HIS A 166 1.74 -13.26 -20.02
CA HIS A 166 3.17 -13.05 -19.76
C HIS A 166 3.85 -14.32 -19.24
N ILE A 167 3.28 -15.01 -18.24
CA ILE A 167 3.87 -16.23 -17.69
C ILE A 167 4.00 -17.33 -18.75
N LEU A 168 2.99 -17.47 -19.61
CA LEU A 168 2.98 -18.46 -20.70
C LEU A 168 4.02 -18.10 -21.79
N SER A 169 3.98 -16.88 -22.28
CA SER A 169 4.86 -16.41 -23.36
C SER A 169 6.33 -16.31 -22.94
N SER A 170 6.61 -16.02 -21.66
CA SER A 170 7.96 -15.87 -21.11
C SER A 170 8.43 -17.13 -20.37
N SER A 171 7.75 -18.27 -20.55
CA SER A 171 8.03 -19.52 -19.81
C SER A 171 9.46 -20.04 -19.99
N VAL A 172 10.02 -19.94 -21.20
CA VAL A 172 11.41 -20.36 -21.48
C VAL A 172 12.41 -19.47 -20.74
N GLU A 173 12.22 -18.15 -20.76
CA GLU A 173 13.06 -17.20 -20.04
C GLU A 173 12.97 -17.43 -18.52
N HIS A 174 11.77 -17.62 -18.00
CA HIS A 174 11.55 -17.95 -16.60
C HIS A 174 12.19 -19.29 -16.19
N LEU A 175 12.13 -20.32 -17.05
CA LEU A 175 12.80 -21.59 -16.80
C LEU A 175 14.32 -21.43 -16.81
N GLN A 176 14.88 -20.59 -17.68
CA GLN A 176 16.31 -20.30 -17.68
C GLN A 176 16.75 -19.61 -16.39
N ILE A 177 15.99 -18.60 -15.93
CA ILE A 177 16.24 -17.94 -14.64
C ILE A 177 16.27 -18.97 -13.50
N LEU A 178 15.28 -19.85 -13.44
CA LEU A 178 15.22 -20.89 -12.40
C LEU A 178 16.36 -21.91 -12.53
N ALA A 179 16.75 -22.28 -13.76
CA ALA A 179 17.86 -23.19 -14.01
C ALA A 179 19.19 -22.59 -13.53
N ASP A 180 19.48 -21.33 -13.87
CA ASP A 180 20.69 -20.63 -13.47
C ASP A 180 20.79 -20.53 -11.93
N ILE A 181 19.67 -20.25 -11.27
CA ILE A 181 19.57 -20.24 -9.81
C ILE A 181 19.89 -21.63 -9.25
N CYS A 182 19.27 -22.69 -9.76
CA CYS A 182 19.53 -24.07 -9.33
C CYS A 182 21.00 -24.47 -9.52
N SER A 183 21.61 -24.14 -10.66
CA SER A 183 23.02 -24.42 -10.92
C SER A 183 23.95 -23.66 -9.97
N SER A 184 23.61 -22.42 -9.59
CA SER A 184 24.38 -21.65 -8.61
C SER A 184 24.39 -22.32 -7.22
N PHE A 185 23.28 -22.93 -6.79
CA PHE A 185 23.19 -23.68 -5.54
C PHE A 185 23.89 -25.05 -5.61
N GLN A 186 23.83 -25.72 -6.76
CA GLN A 186 24.56 -26.97 -6.99
C GLN A 186 26.08 -26.74 -6.95
N ASN A 187 26.56 -25.63 -7.49
CA ASN A 187 27.97 -25.25 -7.43
C ASN A 187 28.45 -24.82 -6.03
N GLN A 188 27.54 -24.35 -5.16
CA GLN A 188 27.84 -24.09 -3.74
C GLN A 188 27.86 -25.37 -2.88
N SER A 189 27.17 -26.42 -3.32
CA SER A 189 27.08 -27.71 -2.60
C SER A 189 28.26 -28.65 -2.88
N ILE A 190 29.14 -28.32 -3.84
CA ILE A 190 30.30 -29.16 -4.21
C ILE A 190 31.55 -28.84 -3.36
N THR A 191 31.56 -27.79 -2.53
CA THR A 191 32.69 -27.47 -1.63
C THR A 191 32.54 -27.95 -0.19
N THR A 192 31.51 -28.73 0.15
CA THR A 192 31.40 -29.35 1.49
C THR A 192 31.28 -30.85 1.38
N ASN A 193 32.34 -31.54 1.84
CA ASN A 193 32.43 -32.98 2.12
C ASN A 193 31.09 -33.72 2.10
N LEU A 194 30.82 -34.40 0.99
CA LEU A 194 29.75 -35.39 0.92
C LEU A 194 30.19 -36.63 1.70
N GLN A 195 29.59 -36.87 2.87
CA GLN A 195 29.37 -38.24 3.32
C GLN A 195 28.08 -38.75 2.68
N PRO A 196 28.07 -39.96 2.08
CA PRO A 196 26.88 -40.47 1.42
C PRO A 196 25.82 -40.82 2.47
N LEU A 197 24.66 -40.18 2.41
CA LEU A 197 23.47 -40.64 3.11
C LEU A 197 22.91 -41.85 2.35
N SER A 198 22.81 -42.97 3.05
CA SER A 198 22.25 -44.22 2.56
C SER A 198 20.80 -44.04 2.12
N ILE A 199 20.51 -44.41 0.87
CA ILE A 199 19.15 -44.52 0.35
C ILE A 199 18.51 -45.75 1.01
N HIS A 200 17.82 -45.55 2.12
CA HIS A 200 16.86 -46.54 2.62
C HIS A 200 15.52 -46.30 1.93
N THR A 201 15.22 -47.21 1.01
CA THR A 201 13.91 -47.75 0.63
C THR A 201 12.67 -46.91 0.99
N ILE A 202 11.99 -46.48 -0.08
CA ILE A 202 10.62 -45.93 -0.11
C ILE A 202 9.67 -46.80 0.74
N PRO A 203 8.98 -46.24 1.75
CA PRO A 203 7.74 -46.82 2.24
C PRO A 203 6.58 -46.23 1.46
N THR A 204 5.91 -47.09 0.69
CA THR A 204 4.55 -46.89 0.19
C THR A 204 3.59 -46.71 1.36
N SER A 205 3.15 -45.48 1.62
CA SER A 205 1.92 -45.20 2.38
C SER A 205 1.35 -43.85 1.97
N ILE A 206 0.64 -43.86 0.83
CA ILE A 206 -0.45 -42.93 0.57
C ILE A 206 -1.60 -43.39 1.45
N SER A 207 -1.76 -42.79 2.63
CA SER A 207 -3.02 -42.82 3.36
C SER A 207 -3.04 -41.71 4.41
N GLU A 208 -4.09 -40.88 4.32
CA GLU A 208 -4.73 -40.13 5.42
C GLU A 208 -4.03 -38.86 5.93
N ASN A 209 -4.44 -37.71 5.40
CA ASN A 209 -5.37 -36.81 6.12
C ASN A 209 -5.55 -35.48 5.37
N LEU A 210 -6.63 -35.40 4.60
CA LEU A 210 -7.39 -34.18 4.30
C LEU A 210 -8.77 -34.72 3.91
N ASP A 211 -9.69 -34.76 4.87
CA ASP A 211 -11.01 -35.36 4.68
C ASP A 211 -11.89 -34.42 3.84
N VAL A 212 -11.65 -34.43 2.52
CA VAL A 212 -12.34 -33.60 1.51
C VAL A 212 -13.85 -33.81 1.54
N LYS A 213 -14.32 -34.98 1.99
CA LYS A 213 -15.76 -35.29 2.13
C LYS A 213 -16.43 -34.52 3.26
N SER A 214 -15.72 -34.28 4.36
CA SER A 214 -16.21 -33.45 5.47
C SER A 214 -16.43 -32.00 5.02
N LEU A 215 -15.45 -31.44 4.29
CA LEU A 215 -15.53 -30.07 3.75
C LEU A 215 -16.60 -29.92 2.67
N GLN A 216 -16.82 -30.93 1.83
CA GLN A 216 -17.89 -30.92 0.83
C GLN A 216 -19.28 -30.98 1.46
N ASN A 217 -19.46 -31.77 2.53
CA ASN A 217 -20.75 -31.87 3.22
C ASN A 217 -21.10 -30.60 4.00
N GLU A 218 -20.11 -29.90 4.55
CA GLU A 218 -20.32 -28.61 5.23
C GLU A 218 -20.70 -27.50 4.23
N LEU A 219 -20.10 -27.52 3.03
CA LEU A 219 -20.45 -26.58 1.96
C LEU A 219 -21.89 -26.80 1.48
N ILE A 220 -22.32 -28.06 1.29
CA ILE A 220 -23.70 -28.39 0.87
C ILE A 220 -24.74 -27.98 1.92
N LYS A 221 -24.43 -28.13 3.22
CA LYS A 221 -25.31 -27.64 4.30
C LYS A 221 -25.45 -26.11 4.29
N GLN A 222 -24.38 -25.38 4.01
CA GLN A 222 -24.43 -23.92 3.94
C GLN A 222 -25.22 -23.41 2.73
N THR A 223 -25.16 -24.11 1.58
CA THR A 223 -25.92 -23.71 0.39
C THR A 223 -27.42 -23.94 0.54
N GLN A 224 -27.86 -24.92 1.35
CA GLN A 224 -29.29 -25.23 1.56
C GLN A 224 -30.01 -24.30 2.55
N MET A 225 -29.28 -23.46 3.31
CA MET A 225 -29.87 -22.46 4.22
C MET A 225 -30.11 -21.09 3.55
N ILE A 226 -29.73 -20.93 2.28
CA ILE A 226 -29.88 -19.66 1.55
C ILE A 226 -31.13 -19.66 0.64
N GLU A 227 -31.80 -20.81 0.47
CA GLU A 227 -33.01 -20.95 -0.35
C GLU A 227 -34.32 -21.13 0.45
N GLN A 228 -34.38 -20.64 1.70
CA GLN A 228 -35.62 -20.50 2.48
C GLN A 228 -35.84 -19.05 2.94
#